data_AF-A0A1X7K7P3-F1
#
_entry.id   AF-A0A1X7K7P3-F1
#
_cell.length_a   1.000
_cell.length_b   1.000
_cell.length_c   1.000
_cell.angle_alpha   90.00
_cell.angle_beta   90.00
_cell.angle_gamma   90.00
#
_symmetry.space_group_name_H-M   'P 1'
#
loop_
_entity.id
_entity.type
_entity.pdbx_description
1 polymer ?
#
loop_
_entity_poly.entity_id
_entity_poly.type
_entity_poly.pdbx_seq_one_letter_code
_entity_poly.pdbx_strand_id
1 'polypeptide(L)'
;MFRRHPVLSVLTVLYLAGVGWVTLGPEPYDDGTSSILWRFLDFFGRYEATDWITFDRVEFVANIAMFVPLGIFFVLLFGRRRWWLAILLCCGISCAIEIWQGALLPTRVADLADIAANTSGGTVGVLLGVVLMSISLARRGRRKRVRARAAQALG
;
A
#
# COMPACT_ATOMS: atom_id res chain seq x y z
N MET A 1 -15.67 -6.33 -12.61
CA MET A 1 -14.37 -7.01 -12.34
C MET A 1 -14.36 -7.75 -11.01
N PHE A 2 -14.96 -7.21 -9.93
CA PHE A 2 -15.07 -7.85 -8.60
C PHE A 2 -15.57 -9.32 -8.61
N ARG A 3 -16.50 -9.68 -9.51
CA ARG A 3 -17.02 -11.06 -9.62
C ARG A 3 -15.99 -12.12 -10.04
N ARG A 4 -14.84 -11.75 -10.62
CA ARG A 4 -13.82 -12.73 -11.07
C ARG A 4 -12.76 -13.06 -10.01
N HIS A 5 -12.63 -12.25 -8.95
CA HIS A 5 -11.66 -12.45 -7.87
C HIS A 5 -12.29 -12.08 -6.51
N PRO A 6 -13.26 -12.88 -6.01
CA PRO A 6 -13.98 -12.56 -4.77
C PRO A 6 -13.04 -12.49 -3.56
N VAL A 7 -12.08 -13.42 -3.46
CA VAL A 7 -11.09 -13.45 -2.37
C VAL A 7 -10.23 -12.18 -2.35
N LEU A 8 -9.68 -11.76 -3.50
CA LEU A 8 -8.87 -10.56 -3.58
C LEU A 8 -9.67 -9.30 -3.20
N SER A 9 -10.94 -9.26 -3.62
CA SER A 9 -11.83 -8.15 -3.30
C SER A 9 -12.09 -8.06 -1.80
N VAL A 10 -12.37 -9.20 -1.15
CA VAL A 10 -12.53 -9.29 0.31
C VAL A 10 -11.25 -8.88 1.03
N LEU A 11 -10.09 -9.40 0.61
CA LEU A 11 -8.80 -9.02 1.19
C LEU A 11 -8.52 -7.53 1.05
N THR A 12 -8.86 -6.93 -0.10
CA THR A 12 -8.69 -5.50 -0.33
C THR A 12 -9.59 -4.68 0.58
N VAL A 13 -10.85 -5.09 0.75
CA VAL A 13 -11.80 -4.41 1.66
C VAL A 13 -11.36 -4.56 3.11
N LEU A 14 -10.95 -5.76 3.54
CA LEU A 14 -10.42 -5.98 4.89
C LEU A 14 -9.16 -5.16 5.14
N TYR A 15 -8.27 -5.09 4.15
CA TYR A 15 -7.07 -4.26 4.24
C TYR A 15 -7.42 -2.78 4.34
N LEU A 16 -8.31 -2.28 3.48
CA LEU A 16 -8.80 -0.89 3.55
C LEU A 16 -9.48 -0.57 4.87
N ALA A 17 -10.24 -1.50 5.44
CA ALA A 17 -10.84 -1.34 6.76
C ALA A 17 -9.75 -1.27 7.85
N GLY A 18 -8.70 -2.09 7.75
CA GLY A 18 -7.53 -2.02 8.64
C GLY A 18 -6.77 -0.70 8.51
N VAL A 19 -6.50 -0.25 7.28
CA VAL A 19 -5.89 1.05 7.00
C VAL A 19 -6.75 2.18 7.57
N GLY A 20 -8.04 2.19 7.27
CA GLY A 20 -8.98 3.18 7.79
C GLY A 20 -9.09 3.14 9.32
N TRP A 21 -9.01 1.97 9.95
CA TRP A 21 -8.96 1.86 11.40
C TRP A 21 -7.67 2.48 11.97
N VAL A 22 -6.53 2.28 11.32
CA VAL A 22 -5.25 2.84 11.75
C VAL A 22 -5.19 4.35 11.52
N THR A 23 -5.73 4.86 10.41
CA THR A 23 -5.63 6.29 10.04
C THR A 23 -6.78 7.14 10.58
N LEU A 24 -7.99 6.58 10.68
CA LEU A 24 -9.20 7.26 11.17
C LEU A 24 -9.58 6.82 12.59
N GLY A 25 -8.78 5.96 13.22
CA GLY A 25 -8.96 5.56 14.61
C GLY A 25 -9.00 6.78 15.54
N PRO A 26 -9.71 6.68 16.68
CA PRO A 26 -9.89 7.80 17.59
C PRO A 26 -8.53 8.27 18.10
N GLU A 27 -8.21 9.51 17.73
CA GLU A 27 -7.03 10.29 18.09
C GLU A 27 -5.66 9.67 17.75
N PRO A 28 -4.82 10.34 16.93
CA PRO A 28 -3.50 9.84 16.55
C PRO A 28 -2.45 9.92 17.68
N TYR A 29 -2.90 10.09 18.92
CA TYR A 29 -2.10 10.14 20.14
C TYR A 29 -2.73 9.36 21.29
N ASP A 30 -3.57 8.35 21.00
CA ASP A 30 -3.91 7.37 22.04
C ASP A 30 -2.65 6.53 22.35
N ASP A 31 -2.46 6.17 23.62
CA ASP A 31 -1.20 5.64 24.17
C ASP A 31 -0.61 4.44 23.41
N GLY A 32 -1.38 3.73 22.59
CA GLY A 32 -0.97 2.51 21.88
C GLY A 32 -0.15 2.72 20.60
N THR A 33 -0.63 3.54 19.65
CA THR A 33 0.05 3.76 18.35
C THR A 33 1.28 4.64 18.53
N SER A 34 1.15 5.68 19.36
CA SER A 34 2.27 6.46 19.84
C SER A 34 3.28 5.54 20.54
N SER A 35 2.85 4.62 21.43
CA SER A 35 3.76 3.67 22.09
C SER A 35 4.51 2.74 21.13
N ILE A 36 3.91 2.31 20.03
CA ILE A 36 4.63 1.51 19.02
C ILE A 36 5.68 2.35 18.29
N LEU A 37 5.32 3.55 17.82
CA LEU A 37 6.26 4.45 17.15
C LEU A 37 7.38 4.89 18.11
N TRP A 38 7.04 5.25 19.34
CA TRP A 38 7.98 5.56 20.42
C TRP A 38 8.86 4.38 20.78
N ARG A 39 8.36 3.14 20.79
CA ARG A 39 9.20 1.94 20.98
C ARG A 39 10.21 1.74 19.85
N PHE A 40 9.82 2.02 18.61
CA PHE A 40 10.75 2.02 17.49
C PHE A 40 11.79 3.13 17.64
N LEU A 41 11.37 4.35 18.00
CA LEU A 41 12.27 5.48 18.24
C LEU A 41 13.23 5.19 19.40
N ASP A 42 12.76 4.71 20.55
CA ASP A 42 13.58 4.34 21.71
C ASP A 42 14.57 3.21 21.40
N PHE A 43 14.21 2.30 20.49
CA PHE A 43 15.12 1.26 20.05
C PHE A 43 16.29 1.83 19.24
N PHE A 44 16.03 2.80 18.36
CA PHE A 44 17.04 3.42 17.52
C PHE A 44 17.77 4.59 18.20
N GLY A 45 17.12 5.34 19.08
CA GLY A 45 17.70 6.45 19.85
C GLY A 45 18.79 6.03 20.84
N ARG A 46 18.99 4.72 21.03
CA ARG A 46 20.13 4.14 21.77
C ARG A 46 21.47 4.27 21.03
N TYR A 47 21.47 4.72 19.78
CA TYR A 47 22.67 4.90 18.99
C TYR A 47 22.74 6.35 18.46
N GLU A 48 23.86 7.04 18.71
CA GLU A 48 24.09 8.43 18.23
C GLU A 48 24.02 8.54 16.69
N ALA A 49 24.25 7.45 15.95
CA ALA A 49 24.16 7.39 14.50
C ALA A 49 22.72 7.48 13.95
N THR A 50 21.70 7.40 14.81
CA THR A 50 20.28 7.37 14.44
C THR A 50 19.49 8.54 14.99
N ASP A 51 20.17 9.59 15.44
CA ASP A 51 19.57 10.85 15.92
C ASP A 51 18.73 11.58 14.85
N TRP A 52 18.94 11.24 13.57
CA TRP A 52 18.15 11.73 12.44
C TRP A 52 16.78 11.04 12.29
N ILE A 53 16.49 9.99 13.05
CA ILE A 53 15.20 9.27 13.03
C ILE A 53 14.23 9.99 13.97
N THR A 54 13.49 10.94 13.43
CA THR A 54 12.42 11.66 14.14
C THR A 54 11.08 10.95 14.00
N PHE A 55 10.15 11.23 14.91
CA PHE A 55 8.77 10.72 14.87
C PHE A 55 8.11 10.94 13.50
N ASP A 56 8.17 12.17 12.98
CA ASP A 56 7.58 12.54 11.69
C ASP A 56 8.12 11.69 10.52
N ARG A 57 9.41 11.31 10.56
CA ARG A 57 10.00 10.45 9.52
C ARG A 57 9.51 9.02 9.63
N VAL A 58 9.35 8.50 10.83
CA VAL A 58 8.83 7.15 11.05
C VAL A 58 7.36 7.10 10.63
N GLU A 59 6.57 8.12 10.96
CA GLU A 59 5.18 8.29 10.51
C GLU A 59 5.11 8.33 8.97
N PHE A 60 5.94 9.17 8.33
CA PHE A 60 6.04 9.25 6.88
C PHE A 60 6.37 7.90 6.22
N VAL A 61 7.35 7.17 6.75
CA VAL A 61 7.73 5.84 6.23
C VAL A 61 6.63 4.79 6.48
N ALA A 62 5.96 4.86 7.63
CA ALA A 62 4.84 3.97 7.94
C ALA A 62 3.67 4.18 6.98
N ASN A 63 3.35 5.44 6.65
CA ASN A 63 2.34 5.83 5.66
C ASN A 63 2.68 5.28 4.26
N ILE A 64 3.93 5.42 3.82
CA ILE A 64 4.43 4.78 2.59
C ILE A 64 4.22 3.26 2.63
N ALA A 65 4.71 2.61 3.70
CA ALA A 65 4.68 1.15 3.83
C ALA A 65 3.24 0.61 3.82
N MET A 66 2.30 1.34 4.42
CA MET A 66 0.88 1.00 4.46
C MET A 66 0.21 1.10 3.09
N PHE A 67 0.61 2.05 2.24
CA PHE A 67 0.02 2.20 0.91
C PHE A 67 0.62 1.26 -0.14
N VAL A 68 1.81 0.68 0.09
CA VAL A 68 2.43 -0.28 -0.85
C VAL A 68 1.54 -1.51 -1.10
N PRO A 69 1.05 -2.26 -0.10
CA PRO A 69 0.14 -3.38 -0.34
C PRO A 69 -1.16 -2.96 -1.02
N LEU A 70 -1.68 -1.77 -0.69
CA LEU A 70 -2.89 -1.23 -1.30
C LEU A 70 -2.73 -1.03 -2.82
N GLY A 71 -1.61 -0.43 -3.24
CA GLY A 71 -1.26 -0.26 -4.65
C GLY A 71 -1.16 -1.60 -5.39
N ILE A 72 -0.57 -2.63 -4.76
CA ILE A 72 -0.50 -3.98 -5.31
C ILE A 72 -1.91 -4.55 -5.52
N PHE A 73 -2.78 -4.48 -4.51
CA PHE A 73 -4.14 -5.00 -4.59
C PHE A 73 -4.96 -4.33 -5.69
N PHE A 74 -4.87 -3.01 -5.82
CA PHE A 74 -5.56 -2.28 -6.89
C PHE A 74 -5.07 -2.68 -8.28
N VAL A 75 -3.76 -2.86 -8.49
CA VAL A 75 -3.26 -3.36 -9.79
C VAL A 75 -3.73 -4.79 -10.05
N LEU A 76 -3.80 -5.65 -9.03
CA LEU A 76 -4.31 -7.01 -9.19
C LEU A 76 -5.82 -7.01 -9.51
N LEU A 77 -6.58 -6.07 -8.95
CA LEU A 77 -8.02 -5.90 -9.18
C LEU A 77 -8.33 -5.30 -10.56
N PHE A 78 -7.62 -4.27 -10.99
CA PHE A 78 -7.86 -3.55 -12.25
C PHE A 78 -7.05 -4.08 -13.43
N GLY A 79 -6.01 -4.87 -13.14
CA GLY A 79 -5.06 -5.40 -14.10
C GLY A 79 -4.04 -4.37 -14.57
N ARG A 80 -2.90 -4.87 -15.08
CA ARG A 80 -1.76 -4.07 -15.57
C ARG A 80 -2.12 -2.93 -16.51
N ARG A 81 -3.14 -3.06 -17.37
CA ARG A 81 -3.48 -2.01 -18.35
C ARG A 81 -4.06 -0.74 -17.70
N ARG A 82 -4.56 -0.86 -16.47
CA ARG A 82 -5.23 0.22 -15.72
C ARG A 82 -4.43 0.59 -14.47
N TRP A 83 -3.11 0.43 -14.51
CA TRP A 83 -2.21 0.74 -13.39
C TRP A 83 -2.34 2.20 -12.93
N TRP A 84 -2.59 3.13 -13.85
CA TRP A 84 -2.79 4.55 -13.54
C TRP A 84 -4.04 4.79 -12.69
N LEU A 85 -5.13 4.03 -12.89
CA LEU A 85 -6.33 4.11 -12.03
C LEU A 85 -6.03 3.68 -10.60
N ALA A 86 -5.12 2.71 -10.42
CA ALA A 86 -4.71 2.29 -9.08
C ALA A 86 -3.96 3.40 -8.33
N ILE A 87 -3.11 4.17 -9.02
CA ILE A 87 -2.41 5.33 -8.44
C ILE A 87 -3.42 6.42 -8.09
N LEU A 88 -4.33 6.76 -9.01
CA LEU A 88 -5.37 7.76 -8.76
C LEU A 88 -6.24 7.40 -7.57
N LEU A 89 -6.58 6.12 -7.40
CA LEU A 89 -7.32 5.65 -6.23
C LEU A 89 -6.52 5.72 -4.94
N CYS A 90 -5.23 5.40 -4.96
CA CYS A 90 -4.38 5.58 -3.77
C CYS A 90 -4.32 7.06 -3.36
N CYS A 91 -4.08 7.96 -4.32
CA CYS A 91 -4.08 9.40 -4.09
C CYS A 91 -5.45 9.89 -3.57
N GLY A 92 -6.54 9.49 -4.23
CA GLY A 92 -7.90 9.87 -3.82
C GLY A 92 -8.27 9.37 -2.42
N ILE A 93 -7.86 8.16 -2.04
CA ILE A 93 -8.03 7.65 -0.68
C ILE A 93 -7.21 8.45 0.31
N SER A 94 -5.96 8.81 -0.02
CA SER A 94 -5.15 9.65 0.85
C SER A 94 -5.78 11.03 1.06
N CYS A 95 -6.27 11.68 0.01
CA CYS A 95 -6.98 12.94 0.14
C CYS A 95 -8.25 12.80 0.98
N ALA A 96 -8.99 11.70 0.83
CA ALA A 96 -10.18 11.44 1.64
C ALA A 96 -9.85 11.25 3.12
N ILE A 97 -8.73 10.59 3.44
CA ILE A 97 -8.23 10.44 4.82
C ILE A 97 -7.88 11.81 5.41
N GLU A 98 -7.09 12.62 4.71
CA GLU A 98 -6.71 13.98 5.17
C GLU A 98 -7.92 14.90 5.37
N ILE A 99 -8.86 14.89 4.43
CA ILE A 99 -10.09 15.70 4.53
C ILE A 99 -10.91 15.25 5.74
N TRP A 100 -11.04 13.93 5.95
CA TRP A 100 -11.76 13.39 7.10
C TRP A 100 -11.09 13.80 8.42
N GLN A 101 -9.76 13.68 8.48
CA GLN A 101 -8.99 14.07 9.66
C GLN A 101 -9.10 15.57 9.93
N GLY A 102 -8.88 16.42 8.92
CA GLY A 102 -8.98 17.87 9.08
C GLY A 102 -10.40 18.39 9.36
N ALA A 103 -11.45 17.66 8.95
CA ALA A 103 -12.83 18.05 9.19
C ALA A 103 -13.37 17.57 10.56
N LEU A 104 -12.88 16.44 11.07
CA LEU A 104 -13.48 15.77 12.22
C LEU A 104 -12.54 15.63 13.43
N LEU A 105 -11.24 15.84 13.27
CA LEU A 105 -10.29 15.90 14.37
C LEU A 105 -9.84 17.36 14.61
N PRO A 106 -10.31 18.02 15.68
CA PRO A 106 -10.08 19.45 15.93
C PRO A 106 -8.60 19.88 16.00
N THR A 107 -7.71 18.94 16.27
CA THR A 107 -6.26 19.16 16.46
C THR A 107 -5.42 18.75 15.26
N ARG A 108 -6.00 18.16 14.22
CA ARG A 108 -5.27 17.70 13.02
C ARG A 108 -5.49 18.68 11.87
N VAL A 109 -4.40 19.16 11.31
CA VAL A 109 -4.39 19.94 10.07
C VAL A 109 -4.02 18.98 8.95
N ALA A 110 -4.73 19.07 7.82
CA ALA A 110 -4.41 18.28 6.63
C ALA A 110 -2.96 18.54 6.20
N ASP A 111 -2.16 17.49 6.07
CA ASP A 111 -0.75 17.59 5.71
C ASP A 111 -0.50 17.06 4.29
N LEU A 112 0.09 17.92 3.46
CA LEU A 112 0.47 17.54 2.10
C LEU A 112 1.59 16.48 2.09
N ALA A 113 2.40 16.42 3.16
CA ALA A 113 3.43 15.40 3.33
C ALA A 113 2.81 14.00 3.44
N ASP A 114 1.68 13.84 4.11
CA ASP A 114 0.98 12.56 4.26
C ASP A 114 0.33 12.12 2.95
N ILE A 115 -0.25 13.06 2.20
CA ILE A 115 -0.73 12.80 0.82
C ILE A 115 0.42 12.31 -0.06
N ALA A 116 1.57 12.97 0.02
CA ALA A 116 2.76 12.59 -0.74
C ALA A 116 3.28 11.21 -0.31
N ALA A 117 3.36 10.93 0.99
CA ALA A 117 3.80 9.65 1.55
C ALA A 117 2.92 8.50 1.03
N ASN A 118 1.61 8.58 1.27
CA ASN A 118 0.63 7.57 0.86
C ASN A 118 0.61 7.38 -0.66
N THR A 119 0.63 8.48 -1.42
CA THR A 119 0.65 8.41 -2.90
C THR A 119 1.95 7.77 -3.41
N SER A 120 3.09 8.05 -2.78
CA SER A 120 4.37 7.43 -3.15
C SER A 120 4.39 5.94 -2.83
N GLY A 121 3.92 5.53 -1.66
CA GLY A 121 3.75 4.12 -1.29
C GLY A 121 2.82 3.38 -2.24
N GLY A 122 1.66 3.99 -2.54
CA GLY A 122 0.71 3.45 -3.50
C GLY A 122 1.33 3.27 -4.89
N THR A 123 2.10 4.26 -5.35
CA THR A 123 2.82 4.20 -6.63
C THR A 123 3.85 3.07 -6.65
N VAL A 124 4.67 2.92 -5.60
CA VAL A 124 5.63 1.82 -5.46
C VAL A 124 4.90 0.47 -5.51
N GLY A 125 3.81 0.33 -4.77
CA GLY A 125 2.96 -0.86 -4.77
C GLY A 125 2.41 -1.20 -6.16
N VAL A 126 1.92 -0.20 -6.88
CA VAL A 126 1.42 -0.35 -8.24
C VAL A 126 2.52 -0.86 -9.18
N LEU A 127 3.70 -0.25 -9.15
CA LEU A 127 4.83 -0.65 -9.99
C LEU A 127 5.26 -2.09 -9.70
N LEU A 128 5.37 -2.46 -8.42
CA LEU A 128 5.66 -3.83 -8.00
C LEU A 128 4.60 -4.81 -8.52
N GLY A 129 3.32 -4.49 -8.37
CA GLY A 129 2.21 -5.29 -8.89
C GLY A 129 2.28 -5.50 -10.41
N VAL A 130 2.60 -4.45 -11.16
CA VAL A 130 2.76 -4.50 -12.63
C VAL A 130 3.92 -5.42 -13.03
N VAL A 131 5.06 -5.31 -12.34
CA VAL A 131 6.25 -6.15 -12.59
C VAL A 131 5.93 -7.61 -12.31
N LEU A 132 5.36 -7.92 -11.14
CA LEU A 132 4.99 -9.28 -10.73
C LEU A 132 3.99 -9.93 -11.70
N MET A 133 2.99 -9.16 -12.16
CA MET A 133 2.02 -9.64 -13.15
C MET A 133 2.68 -9.91 -14.50
N SER A 134 3.60 -9.05 -14.93
CA SER A 134 4.32 -9.20 -16.20
C SER A 134 5.22 -10.43 -16.21
N ILE A 135 5.97 -10.66 -15.12
CA ILE A 135 6.79 -11.87 -14.94
C ILE A 135 5.91 -13.13 -14.96
N SER A 136 4.78 -13.11 -14.25
CA SER A 136 3.86 -14.25 -14.17
C SER A 136 3.27 -14.62 -15.53
N LEU A 137 2.87 -13.63 -16.32
CA LEU A 137 2.36 -13.85 -17.69
C LEU A 137 3.44 -14.40 -18.62
N ALA A 138 4.66 -13.85 -18.55
CA ALA A 138 5.80 -14.33 -19.35
C ALA A 138 6.15 -15.80 -19.02
N ARG A 139 6.10 -16.18 -17.73
CA ARG A 139 6.31 -17.58 -17.29
C ARG A 139 5.21 -18.52 -17.79
N ARG A 140 3.94 -18.10 -17.73
CA ARG A 140 2.81 -18.88 -18.27
C ARG A 140 2.92 -19.10 -19.77
N GLY A 141 3.31 -18.07 -20.53
CA GLY A 141 3.53 -18.17 -21.98
C GLY A 141 4.62 -19.17 -22.34
N ARG A 142 5.77 -19.13 -21.63
CA ARG A 142 6.87 -20.10 -21.80
C ARG A 142 6.42 -21.54 -21.53
N ARG A 143 5.73 -21.79 -20.41
CA ARG A 143 5.23 -23.13 -20.06
C ARG A 143 4.28 -23.71 -21.11
N LYS A 144 3.37 -22.88 -21.67
CA LYS A 144 2.46 -23.31 -22.74
C LYS A 144 3.24 -23.72 -24.01
N ARG A 145 4.25 -22.95 -24.41
CA ARG A 145 5.10 -23.26 -25.56
C ARG A 145 5.90 -24.56 -25.38
N VAL A 146 6.48 -24.77 -24.20
CA VAL A 146 7.21 -26.01 -23.88
C VAL A 146 6.29 -27.24 -23.95
N ARG A 147 5.09 -27.15 -23.36
CA ARG A 147 4.09 -28.24 -23.42
C ARG A 147 3.63 -28.54 -24.85
N ALA A 148 3.41 -27.52 -25.67
CA ALA A 148 3.01 -27.69 -27.07
C ALA A 148 4.10 -28.41 -27.89
N ARG A 149 5.38 -28.04 -27.69
CA ARG A 149 6.52 -28.72 -28.35
C ARG A 149 6.67 -30.17 -27.91
N ALA A 150 6.51 -30.45 -26.62
CA ALA A 150 6.58 -31.82 -26.11
C ALA A 150 5.45 -32.70 -26.68
N ALA A 151 4.24 -32.17 -26.82
CA ALA A 151 3.12 -32.88 -27.43
C ALA A 151 3.36 -33.19 -28.92
N GLN A 152 4.00 -32.28 -29.67
CA GLN A 152 4.36 -32.49 -31.08
C GLN A 152 5.48 -33.52 -31.28
N ALA A 153 6.33 -33.74 -30.28
CA ALA A 153 7.43 -34.71 -30.37
C ALA A 153 7.01 -36.16 -30.02
N LEU A 154 5.78 -36.35 -29.52
CA LEU A 154 5.25 -37.65 -29.07
C LEU A 154 4.17 -38.23 -29.99
N GLY A 155 3.76 -37.51 -31.04
CA GLY A 155 2.80 -37.95 -32.05
C GLY A 155 3.45 -38.01 -33.42
#